data_AF-A0A1F9S812-F1
#
_entry.id   AF-A0A1F9S812-F1
#
_cell.length_a   1.000
_cell.length_b   1.000
_cell.length_c   1.000
_cell.angle_alpha   90.00
_cell.angle_beta   90.00
_cell.angle_gamma   90.00
#
_symmetry.space_group_name_H-M   'P 1'
#
loop_
_entity.id
_entity.type
_entity.pdbx_description
1 polymer ?
#
loop_
_entity_poly.entity_id
_entity_poly.type
_entity_poly.pdbx_seq_one_letter_code
_entity_poly.pdbx_strand_id
1 'polypeptide(L)'
;MIQVNCDIGEKGHLHAGDRALMDYIQIANLACDGHAGDKETVAAFLALAVERGVAISAHLSYPDKPNFGRASLALPEAELLAALDAQLALLPEVKLVKFHGALYNDACRDASLADLLAGWLMRNNINGLLAPADSALAASARRLNITVLREAFIDRRYAWDATTGHLRLADRKTGGVITDVAEALAQAEDIVLRGRVNVSGNPAHPDWRDIKADTVCIHSDSAIALELAMKLHAALAAAEKAAAAAGVKGNIRLVKPGYCGTAGLPVYGRQHIGVSPGGAMDCFSLRRGNLMLGNPENSPVLEIVGPPEIEMLTPGRFVLTGARYDAFLQRGTGEPIAVEHSRVCEVQAGDQLTFGTRRYGMYTYFCFRGGEGGPVPAEAVPFSAVNSWADPSGRIRVLPGPEYSCLQNVGDFFLTQWRTTFKMDKMGIRLTGEPGLTCGMGNMISGAVADGTIQLTPDGPIILLRHRQTTGGYPRIFNVISADIDLLGQFAPNQAIHFLQVTLEEARAFAAQKEEVLTKLK
;
A
#
# COMPACT_ATOMS: atom_id res chain seq x y z
N MET A 1 9.64 -2.61 4.20
CA MET A 1 8.96 -1.42 4.78
C MET A 1 9.69 -0.22 4.21
N ILE A 2 9.00 0.86 3.84
CA ILE A 2 9.69 2.06 3.38
C ILE A 2 10.58 2.58 4.52
N GLN A 3 11.84 2.90 4.24
CA GLN A 3 12.75 3.51 5.22
C GLN A 3 12.91 5.00 4.93
N VAL A 4 13.01 5.81 5.97
CA VAL A 4 13.35 7.23 5.84
C VAL A 4 14.87 7.35 5.87
N ASN A 5 15.43 7.96 4.84
CA ASN A 5 16.84 8.32 4.79
C ASN A 5 17.01 9.85 4.80
N CYS A 6 18.13 10.35 5.33
CA CYS A 6 18.41 11.78 5.35
C CYS A 6 19.90 12.05 5.21
N ASP A 7 20.24 13.14 4.54
CA ASP A 7 21.62 13.60 4.37
C ASP A 7 22.06 14.33 5.65
N ILE A 8 23.10 13.84 6.33
CA ILE A 8 23.48 14.25 7.70
C ILE A 8 24.95 14.66 7.74
N GLY A 9 25.27 15.65 8.58
CA GLY A 9 26.65 16.07 8.83
C GLY A 9 27.14 17.15 7.85
N GLU A 10 26.25 17.70 7.01
CA GLU A 10 26.65 18.72 6.06
C GLU A 10 26.90 20.09 6.71
N LYS A 11 26.36 20.32 7.91
CA LYS A 11 26.47 21.58 8.69
C LYS A 11 27.35 21.45 9.94
N GLY A 12 28.13 20.38 10.04
CA GLY A 12 29.07 20.12 11.13
C GLY A 12 28.46 19.37 12.33
N HIS A 13 29.35 18.87 13.19
CA HIS A 13 29.02 17.91 14.27
C HIS A 13 28.10 18.43 15.40
N LEU A 14 27.93 19.75 15.53
CA LEU A 14 27.07 20.40 16.54
C LEU A 14 25.74 20.91 15.97
N HIS A 15 25.45 20.70 14.68
CA HIS A 15 24.21 21.19 14.10
C HIS A 15 22.99 20.54 14.77
N ALA A 16 22.20 21.36 15.46
CA ALA A 16 21.07 20.87 16.27
C ALA A 16 20.00 20.18 15.41
N GLY A 17 19.77 20.66 14.18
CA GLY A 17 18.79 20.07 13.26
C GLY A 17 19.17 18.65 12.82
N ASP A 18 20.43 18.44 12.42
CA ASP A 18 20.93 17.13 11.99
C ASP A 18 20.89 16.14 13.15
N ARG A 19 21.29 16.60 14.35
CA ARG A 19 21.18 15.79 15.57
C ARG A 19 19.74 15.44 15.93
N ALA A 20 18.78 16.33 15.72
CA ALA A 20 17.37 16.03 15.97
C ALA A 20 16.79 15.06 14.92
N LEU A 21 17.20 15.18 13.66
CA LEU A 21 16.74 14.30 12.57
C LEU A 21 17.08 12.83 12.82
N MET A 22 18.20 12.55 13.50
CA MET A 22 18.63 11.19 13.86
C MET A 22 17.61 10.42 14.74
N ASP A 23 16.64 11.09 15.37
CA ASP A 23 15.56 10.42 16.13
C ASP A 23 14.43 9.88 15.26
N TYR A 24 14.35 10.29 13.99
CA TYR A 24 13.17 10.05 13.13
C TYR A 24 13.49 9.26 11.86
N ILE A 25 14.77 9.05 11.55
CA ILE A 25 15.25 8.39 10.33
C ILE A 25 15.78 6.98 10.60
N GLN A 26 15.83 6.13 9.57
CA GLN A 26 16.41 4.79 9.67
C GLN A 26 17.80 4.70 9.03
N ILE A 27 18.09 5.60 8.08
CA ILE A 27 19.39 5.66 7.40
C ILE A 27 19.90 7.11 7.41
N ALA A 28 21.10 7.32 7.94
CA ALA A 28 21.81 8.59 7.83
C ALA A 28 22.86 8.49 6.72
N ASN A 29 22.69 9.29 5.66
CA ASN A 29 23.70 9.46 4.62
C ASN A 29 24.71 10.48 5.11
N LEU A 30 25.78 9.99 5.71
CA LEU A 30 26.74 10.80 6.44
C LEU A 30 27.76 11.43 5.47
N ALA A 31 27.86 12.76 5.49
CA ALA A 31 28.81 13.50 4.65
C ALA A 31 30.26 13.14 5.04
N CYS A 32 30.97 12.51 4.10
CA CYS A 32 32.31 11.96 4.31
C CYS A 32 33.40 12.79 3.64
N ASP A 33 33.40 14.12 3.82
CA ASP A 33 34.26 15.04 3.06
C ASP A 33 33.74 15.24 1.61
N GLY A 34 34.58 15.80 0.73
CA GLY A 34 34.27 16.03 -0.69
C GLY A 34 33.36 17.24 -0.92
N HIS A 35 32.13 17.20 -0.41
CA HIS A 35 31.15 18.30 -0.48
C HIS A 35 30.97 18.98 0.87
N ALA A 36 30.96 18.20 1.95
CA ALA A 36 30.78 18.65 3.33
C ALA A 36 31.25 17.55 4.30
N GLY A 37 31.27 17.86 5.60
CA GLY A 37 31.73 16.93 6.62
C GLY A 37 33.26 16.88 6.76
N ASP A 38 33.69 16.30 7.87
CA ASP A 38 35.07 16.11 8.28
C ASP A 38 35.17 14.95 9.27
N LYS A 39 36.38 14.61 9.71
CA LYS A 39 36.63 13.51 10.65
C LYS A 39 35.87 13.66 11.97
N GLU A 40 35.74 14.88 12.49
CA GLU A 40 35.04 15.15 13.74
C GLU A 40 33.53 14.93 13.60
N THR A 41 32.97 15.39 12.49
CA THR A 41 31.56 15.21 12.13
C THR A 41 31.21 13.75 11.90
N VAL A 42 32.05 13.03 11.16
CA VAL A 42 31.87 11.59 10.96
C VAL A 42 31.88 10.85 12.30
N ALA A 43 32.88 11.09 13.15
CA ALA A 43 32.98 10.44 14.46
C ALA A 43 31.77 10.73 15.37
N ALA A 44 31.30 11.98 15.40
CA ALA A 44 30.17 12.39 16.23
C ALA A 44 28.85 11.74 15.80
N PHE A 45 28.56 11.71 14.50
CA PHE A 45 27.32 11.11 13.99
C PHE A 45 27.37 9.58 13.94
N LEU A 46 28.54 8.96 13.80
CA LEU A 46 28.71 7.53 14.02
C LEU A 46 28.32 7.12 15.44
N ALA A 47 28.85 7.83 16.44
CA ALA A 47 28.51 7.57 17.85
C ALA A 47 27.00 7.73 18.09
N LEU A 48 26.40 8.79 17.53
CA LEU A 48 24.96 9.05 17.64
C LEU A 48 24.10 8.01 16.92
N ALA A 49 24.56 7.52 15.77
CA ALA A 49 23.88 6.48 15.02
C ALA A 49 23.86 5.16 15.79
N VAL A 50 24.96 4.79 16.45
CA VAL A 50 25.03 3.62 17.33
C VAL A 50 24.08 3.77 18.52
N GLU A 51 24.07 4.95 19.17
CA GLU A 51 23.16 5.24 20.30
C GLU A 51 21.69 5.07 19.91
N ARG A 52 21.31 5.46 18.69
CA ARG A 52 19.92 5.53 18.24
C ARG A 52 19.49 4.39 17.31
N GLY A 53 20.40 3.46 17.02
CA GLY A 53 20.13 2.34 16.10
C GLY A 53 19.88 2.76 14.65
N VAL A 54 20.48 3.86 14.21
CA VAL A 54 20.36 4.38 12.83
C VAL A 54 21.45 3.74 11.96
N ALA A 55 21.06 3.24 10.79
CA ALA A 55 22.02 2.72 9.81
C ALA A 55 22.79 3.85 9.14
N ILE A 56 24.05 3.60 8.76
CA ILE A 56 24.90 4.60 8.11
C ILE A 56 25.11 4.24 6.65
N SER A 57 24.97 5.23 5.77
CA SER A 57 25.52 5.20 4.43
C SER A 57 26.62 6.25 4.28
N ALA A 58 27.65 5.96 3.50
CA ALA A 58 28.64 6.96 3.15
C ALA A 58 28.07 7.87 2.07
N HIS A 59 28.00 9.17 2.35
CA HIS A 59 27.51 10.17 1.41
C HIS A 59 28.71 10.78 0.66
N LEU A 60 28.95 10.30 -0.55
CA LEU A 60 30.18 10.55 -1.30
C LEU A 60 29.94 11.47 -2.50
N SER A 61 30.85 12.39 -2.78
CA SER A 61 30.67 13.38 -3.85
C SER A 61 31.92 13.57 -4.71
N TYR A 62 31.79 14.40 -5.76
CA TYR A 62 32.96 15.10 -6.30
C TYR A 62 33.65 15.93 -5.20
N PRO A 63 34.99 16.10 -5.24
CA PRO A 63 35.73 16.92 -4.28
C PRO A 63 35.54 18.42 -4.57
N ASP A 64 34.33 18.91 -4.30
CA ASP A 64 33.85 20.26 -4.65
C ASP A 64 33.15 20.92 -3.44
N LYS A 65 33.90 21.13 -2.35
CA LYS A 65 33.38 21.87 -1.18
C LYS A 65 32.84 23.25 -1.52
N PRO A 66 33.49 24.08 -2.37
CA PRO A 66 33.02 25.44 -2.64
C PRO A 66 31.60 25.49 -3.23
N ASN A 67 31.19 24.49 -4.01
CA ASN A 67 29.83 24.39 -4.55
C ASN A 67 29.03 23.24 -3.93
N PHE A 68 29.47 22.72 -2.79
CA PHE A 68 28.77 21.69 -2.03
C PHE A 68 28.51 20.42 -2.84
N GLY A 69 29.46 20.04 -3.70
CA GLY A 69 29.38 18.87 -4.58
C GLY A 69 28.37 18.99 -5.71
N ARG A 70 27.87 20.21 -6.01
CA ARG A 70 26.80 20.45 -6.99
C ARG A 70 27.32 20.79 -8.39
N ALA A 71 28.62 20.97 -8.58
CA ALA A 71 29.21 21.14 -9.90
C ALA A 71 29.72 19.80 -10.46
N SER A 72 29.38 19.50 -11.71
CA SER A 72 29.97 18.38 -12.45
C SER A 72 31.44 18.69 -12.73
N LEU A 73 32.34 17.76 -12.41
CA LEU A 73 33.77 17.91 -12.64
C LEU A 73 34.24 16.92 -13.70
N ALA A 74 35.01 17.41 -14.68
CA ALA A 74 35.71 16.58 -15.65
C ALA A 74 37.05 16.13 -15.06
N LEU A 75 37.01 15.16 -14.14
CA LEU A 75 38.21 14.56 -13.54
C LEU A 75 38.63 13.30 -14.31
N PRO A 76 39.94 13.03 -14.46
CA PRO A 76 40.42 11.72 -14.84
C PRO A 76 39.89 10.64 -13.89
N GLU A 77 39.54 9.45 -14.41
CA GLU A 77 38.93 8.39 -13.60
C GLU A 77 39.75 8.05 -12.35
N ALA A 78 41.08 7.96 -12.47
CA ALA A 78 41.97 7.66 -11.35
C ALA A 78 41.91 8.71 -10.24
N GLU A 79 41.76 9.99 -10.58
CA GLU A 79 41.64 11.07 -9.59
C GLU A 79 40.28 11.04 -8.89
N LEU A 80 39.20 10.77 -9.64
CA LEU A 80 37.88 10.57 -9.06
C LEU A 80 37.87 9.41 -8.07
N LEU A 81 38.40 8.24 -8.46
CA LEU A 81 38.44 7.07 -7.58
C LEU A 81 39.29 7.31 -6.34
N ALA A 82 40.44 7.97 -6.47
CA ALA A 82 41.28 8.33 -5.32
C ALA A 82 40.58 9.30 -4.35
N ALA A 83 39.81 10.26 -4.89
CA ALA A 83 39.00 11.15 -4.06
C ALA A 83 37.87 10.42 -3.33
N LEU A 84 37.27 9.40 -3.95
CA LEU A 84 36.25 8.56 -3.31
C LEU A 84 36.86 7.63 -2.26
N ASP A 85 38.05 7.08 -2.50
CA ASP A 85 38.78 6.27 -1.53
C ASP A 85 39.11 7.08 -0.26
N ALA A 86 39.54 8.33 -0.42
CA ALA A 86 39.82 9.24 0.70
C ALA A 86 38.56 9.54 1.53
N GLN A 87 37.41 9.75 0.87
CA GLN A 87 36.13 9.95 1.55
C GLN A 87 35.66 8.66 2.26
N LEU A 88 35.73 7.52 1.58
CA LEU A 88 35.33 6.21 2.14
C LEU A 88 36.19 5.81 3.34
N ALA A 89 37.47 6.21 3.37
CA ALA A 89 38.39 5.92 4.48
C ALA A 89 37.94 6.53 5.83
N LEU A 90 37.04 7.53 5.82
CA LEU A 90 36.42 8.05 7.05
C LEU A 90 35.40 7.06 7.65
N LEU A 91 34.89 6.12 6.86
CA LEU A 91 33.89 5.11 7.21
C LEU A 91 34.31 3.69 6.77
N PRO A 92 35.40 3.12 7.30
CA PRO A 92 36.01 1.90 6.77
C PRO A 92 35.12 0.64 6.84
N GLU A 93 34.15 0.61 7.75
CA GLU A 93 33.25 -0.54 7.94
C GLU A 93 31.93 -0.42 7.17
N VAL A 94 31.66 0.72 6.54
CA VAL A 94 30.38 0.97 5.87
C VAL A 94 30.17 0.03 4.68
N LYS A 95 28.93 -0.38 4.48
CA LYS A 95 28.52 -1.29 3.39
C LYS A 95 27.50 -0.69 2.44
N LEU A 96 27.02 0.51 2.75
CA LEU A 96 25.98 1.23 2.04
C LEU A 96 26.53 2.58 1.60
N VAL A 97 26.35 2.93 0.32
CA VAL A 97 26.77 4.22 -0.24
C VAL A 97 25.57 4.95 -0.82
N LYS A 98 25.57 6.27 -0.67
CA LYS A 98 24.77 7.19 -1.46
C LYS A 98 25.71 8.20 -2.10
N PHE A 99 25.67 8.35 -3.42
CA PHE A 99 26.40 9.45 -4.04
C PHE A 99 25.62 10.76 -3.87
N HIS A 100 26.34 11.88 -3.82
CA HIS A 100 25.79 13.21 -3.62
C HIS A 100 25.79 14.03 -4.91
N GLY A 101 24.89 15.01 -4.96
CA GLY A 101 25.04 16.18 -5.82
C GLY A 101 25.22 15.86 -7.30
N ALA A 102 26.19 16.52 -7.95
CA ALA A 102 26.45 16.34 -9.37
C ALA A 102 26.90 14.90 -9.69
N LEU A 103 27.78 14.29 -8.88
CA LEU A 103 28.26 12.92 -9.09
C LEU A 103 27.10 11.92 -9.15
N TYR A 104 26.13 12.04 -8.24
CA TYR A 104 24.92 11.22 -8.25
C TYR A 104 24.11 11.40 -9.53
N ASN A 105 23.85 12.65 -9.91
CA ASN A 105 23.01 12.97 -11.06
C ASN A 105 23.67 12.55 -12.39
N ASP A 106 24.98 12.75 -12.50
CA ASP A 106 25.77 12.38 -13.66
C ASP A 106 25.80 10.85 -13.81
N ALA A 107 26.10 10.12 -12.73
CA ALA A 107 26.08 8.66 -12.74
C ALA A 107 24.70 8.06 -12.99
N CYS A 108 23.61 8.75 -12.62
CA CYS A 108 22.26 8.28 -12.95
C CYS A 108 21.97 8.29 -14.46
N ARG A 109 22.70 9.10 -15.24
CA ARG A 109 22.46 9.32 -16.68
C ARG A 109 23.55 8.73 -17.57
N ASP A 110 24.80 8.77 -17.14
CA ASP A 110 25.95 8.30 -17.89
C ASP A 110 26.27 6.84 -17.50
N ALA A 111 26.09 5.94 -18.47
CA ALA A 111 26.33 4.51 -18.27
C ALA A 111 27.81 4.17 -18.01
N SER A 112 28.75 4.90 -18.62
CA SER A 112 30.18 4.67 -18.43
C SER A 112 30.61 5.05 -17.02
N LEU A 113 30.16 6.22 -16.55
CA LEU A 113 30.40 6.65 -15.16
C LEU A 113 29.70 5.71 -14.17
N ALA A 114 28.47 5.26 -14.46
CA ALA A 114 27.75 4.30 -13.64
C ALA A 114 28.52 2.97 -13.50
N ASP A 115 29.07 2.44 -14.59
CA ASP A 115 29.87 1.21 -14.58
C ASP A 115 31.18 1.38 -13.81
N LEU A 116 31.86 2.52 -13.98
CA LEU A 116 33.06 2.86 -13.22
C LEU A 116 32.79 2.85 -11.71
N LEU A 117 31.73 3.54 -11.27
CA LEU A 117 31.35 3.63 -9.87
C LEU A 117 30.86 2.29 -9.31
N ALA A 118 30.04 1.54 -10.05
CA ALA A 118 29.59 0.21 -9.64
C ALA A 118 30.79 -0.75 -9.46
N GLY A 119 31.76 -0.72 -10.37
CA GLY A 119 33.00 -1.48 -10.25
C GLY A 119 33.83 -1.05 -9.04
N TRP A 120 33.89 0.25 -8.75
CA TRP A 120 34.57 0.78 -7.55
C TRP A 120 33.89 0.33 -6.25
N LEU A 121 32.56 0.36 -6.18
CA LEU A 121 31.79 -0.15 -5.03
C LEU A 121 32.12 -1.62 -4.75
N MET A 122 32.09 -2.45 -5.79
CA MET A 122 32.40 -3.88 -5.67
C MET A 122 33.84 -4.12 -5.16
N ARG A 123 34.84 -3.40 -5.69
CA ARG A 123 36.25 -3.52 -5.26
C ARG A 123 36.45 -3.11 -3.80
N ASN A 124 35.67 -2.14 -3.33
CA ASN A 124 35.71 -1.67 -1.95
C ASN A 124 34.77 -2.46 -1.01
N ASN A 125 34.27 -3.62 -1.44
CA ASN A 125 33.42 -4.50 -0.64
C ASN A 125 32.16 -3.77 -0.11
N ILE A 126 31.59 -2.88 -0.94
CA ILE A 126 30.31 -2.22 -0.74
C ILE A 126 29.23 -3.06 -1.42
N ASN A 127 28.21 -3.46 -0.68
CA ASN A 127 27.16 -4.35 -1.16
C ASN A 127 25.76 -3.70 -1.17
N GLY A 128 25.67 -2.43 -0.78
CA GLY A 128 24.45 -1.63 -0.81
C GLY A 128 24.65 -0.26 -1.47
N LEU A 129 23.64 0.19 -2.22
CA LEU A 129 23.62 1.49 -2.88
C LEU A 129 22.22 2.12 -2.82
N LEU A 130 22.14 3.42 -2.51
CA LEU A 130 20.93 4.23 -2.71
C LEU A 130 20.98 4.89 -4.08
N ALA A 131 19.98 4.60 -4.92
CA ALA A 131 19.85 5.20 -6.25
C ALA A 131 18.39 5.13 -6.75
N PRO A 132 17.97 5.97 -7.71
CA PRO A 132 16.65 5.89 -8.30
C PRO A 132 16.49 4.57 -9.06
N ALA A 133 15.31 3.96 -9.00
CA ALA A 133 15.07 2.62 -9.54
C ALA A 133 15.44 2.48 -11.03
N ASP A 134 15.16 3.53 -11.80
CA ASP A 134 15.27 3.61 -13.26
C ASP A 134 16.45 4.49 -13.66
N SER A 135 17.63 4.25 -13.07
CA SER A 135 18.88 4.97 -13.37
C SER A 135 19.97 4.06 -13.93
N ALA A 136 20.90 4.64 -14.70
CA ALA A 136 22.08 3.92 -15.21
C ALA A 136 22.93 3.36 -14.05
N LEU A 137 23.06 4.13 -12.96
CA LEU A 137 23.72 3.73 -11.73
C LEU A 137 23.08 2.49 -11.09
N ALA A 138 21.75 2.49 -10.91
CA ALA A 138 21.04 1.33 -10.35
C ALA A 138 21.15 0.09 -11.26
N ALA A 139 21.07 0.27 -12.58
CA ALA A 139 21.24 -0.82 -13.54
C ALA A 139 22.63 -1.45 -13.45
N SER A 140 23.68 -0.62 -13.34
CA SER A 140 25.08 -1.06 -13.27
C SER A 140 25.38 -1.77 -11.95
N ALA A 141 24.90 -1.23 -10.82
CA ALA A 141 25.02 -1.89 -9.52
C ALA A 141 24.36 -3.28 -9.49
N ARG A 142 23.15 -3.43 -10.05
CA ARG A 142 22.45 -4.72 -10.13
C ARG A 142 23.21 -5.76 -10.95
N ARG A 143 23.88 -5.36 -12.05
CA ARG A 143 24.71 -6.28 -12.86
C ARG A 143 25.85 -6.90 -12.04
N LEU A 144 26.33 -6.20 -11.03
CA LEU A 144 27.41 -6.64 -10.13
C LEU A 144 26.89 -7.21 -8.80
N ASN A 145 25.60 -7.55 -8.71
CA ASN A 145 24.96 -8.09 -7.49
C ASN A 145 25.06 -7.15 -6.26
N ILE A 146 25.19 -5.84 -6.47
CA ILE A 146 25.09 -4.85 -5.40
C ILE A 146 23.61 -4.58 -5.15
N THR A 147 23.18 -4.64 -3.89
CA THR A 147 21.80 -4.40 -3.50
C THR A 147 21.46 -2.92 -3.69
N VAL A 148 20.46 -2.63 -4.52
CA VAL A 148 19.99 -1.26 -4.73
C VAL A 148 18.76 -1.01 -3.85
N LEU A 149 18.90 -0.10 -2.90
CA LEU A 149 17.78 0.52 -2.20
C LEU A 149 17.22 1.63 -3.09
N ARG A 150 16.04 1.39 -3.67
CA ARG A 150 15.43 2.35 -4.61
C ARG A 150 15.03 3.60 -3.85
N GLU A 151 15.61 4.74 -4.21
CA GLU A 151 15.42 6.00 -3.51
C GLU A 151 14.40 6.90 -4.23
N ALA A 152 13.51 7.50 -3.46
CA ALA A 152 12.67 8.61 -3.88
C ALA A 152 12.84 9.81 -2.94
N PHE A 153 12.58 11.02 -3.42
CA PHE A 153 12.74 12.27 -2.69
C PHE A 153 11.37 12.86 -2.40
N ILE A 154 11.07 13.12 -1.14
CA ILE A 154 9.74 13.60 -0.75
C ILE A 154 9.69 15.12 -0.56
N ASP A 155 10.84 15.77 -0.48
CA ASP A 155 11.02 17.22 -0.36
C ASP A 155 11.41 17.88 -1.70
N ARG A 156 11.41 17.11 -2.79
CA ARG A 156 11.73 17.58 -4.14
C ARG A 156 10.60 17.26 -5.10
N ARG A 157 10.32 18.19 -6.01
CA ARG A 157 9.39 17.95 -7.13
C ARG A 157 10.10 17.18 -8.23
N TYR A 158 9.32 16.42 -8.98
CA TYR A 158 9.79 15.65 -10.11
C TYR A 158 9.41 16.32 -11.43
N ALA A 159 10.20 16.06 -12.46
CA ALA A 159 9.91 16.37 -13.84
C ALA A 159 10.06 15.11 -14.68
N TRP A 160 9.27 15.02 -15.75
CA TRP A 160 9.37 13.94 -16.72
C TRP A 160 10.26 14.37 -17.89
N ASP A 161 11.26 13.56 -18.21
CA ASP A 161 12.04 13.74 -19.42
C ASP A 161 11.47 12.83 -20.53
N ALA A 162 10.74 13.43 -21.46
CA ALA A 162 10.11 12.70 -22.56
C ALA A 162 11.13 12.11 -23.56
N THR A 163 12.36 12.63 -23.61
CA THR A 163 13.41 12.13 -24.51
C THR A 163 14.00 10.83 -23.99
N THR A 164 14.25 10.78 -22.68
CA THR A 164 14.85 9.61 -22.04
C THR A 164 13.81 8.64 -21.49
N GLY A 165 12.56 9.07 -21.32
CA GLY A 165 11.51 8.26 -20.72
C GLY A 165 11.73 8.02 -19.22
N HIS A 166 12.43 8.92 -18.55
CA HIS A 166 12.83 8.77 -17.15
C HIS A 166 12.39 9.96 -16.29
N LEU A 167 12.18 9.66 -15.00
CA LEU A 167 11.97 10.66 -13.98
C LEU A 167 13.28 11.37 -13.63
N ARG A 168 13.21 12.69 -13.45
CA ARG A 168 14.30 13.49 -12.91
C ARG A 168 13.77 14.43 -11.83
N LEU A 169 14.65 14.88 -10.95
CA LEU A 169 14.31 15.95 -10.01
C LEU A 169 14.19 17.28 -10.76
N ALA A 170 13.17 18.06 -10.41
CA ALA A 170 12.98 19.42 -10.92
C ALA A 170 14.09 20.34 -10.38
N ASP A 171 14.43 21.38 -11.16
CA ASP A 171 15.48 22.33 -10.82
C ASP A 171 15.10 23.13 -9.57
N ARG A 172 16.01 23.19 -8.59
CA ARG A 172 15.83 23.96 -7.35
C ARG A 172 15.54 25.44 -7.66
N LYS A 173 16.14 26.01 -8.71
CA LYS A 173 15.97 27.42 -9.10
C LYS A 173 14.58 27.72 -9.67
N THR A 174 13.88 26.72 -10.21
CA THR A 174 12.55 26.87 -10.80
C THR A 174 11.45 26.28 -9.91
N GLY A 175 11.65 26.28 -8.59
CA GLY A 175 10.68 25.76 -7.63
C GLY A 175 10.69 24.23 -7.48
N GLY A 176 11.82 23.57 -7.73
CA GLY A 176 11.95 22.12 -7.56
C GLY A 176 12.07 21.63 -6.10
N VAL A 177 12.06 22.55 -5.12
CA VAL A 177 12.06 22.25 -3.69
C VAL A 177 10.64 22.43 -3.15
N ILE A 178 10.16 21.45 -2.39
CA ILE A 178 8.89 21.53 -1.67
C ILE A 178 9.15 22.17 -0.31
N THR A 179 8.50 23.31 -0.07
CA THR A 179 8.66 24.09 1.17
C THR A 179 7.46 23.95 2.10
N ASP A 180 6.43 23.21 1.70
CA ASP A 180 5.23 22.96 2.48
C ASP A 180 5.23 21.50 2.97
N VAL A 181 5.09 21.31 4.28
CA VAL A 181 5.13 19.98 4.91
C VAL A 181 3.95 19.12 4.46
N ALA A 182 2.77 19.71 4.24
CA ALA A 182 1.59 18.95 3.82
C ALA A 182 1.73 18.45 2.38
N GLU A 183 2.27 19.26 1.47
CA GLU A 183 2.61 18.85 0.10
C GLU A 183 3.63 17.70 0.11
N ALA A 184 4.71 17.80 0.90
CA ALA A 184 5.73 16.76 0.99
C ALA A 184 5.17 15.44 1.56
N LEU A 185 4.30 15.51 2.57
CA LEU A 185 3.62 14.33 3.14
C LEU A 185 2.64 13.71 2.14
N ALA A 186 1.89 14.52 1.38
CA ALA A 186 1.00 14.01 0.34
C ALA A 186 1.79 13.29 -0.77
N GLN A 187 2.93 13.86 -1.18
CA GLN A 187 3.84 13.21 -2.13
C GLN A 187 4.40 11.90 -1.55
N ALA A 188 4.80 11.88 -0.28
CA ALA A 188 5.24 10.65 0.39
C ALA A 188 4.14 9.58 0.40
N GLU A 189 2.89 9.96 0.66
CA GLU A 189 1.76 9.03 0.62
C GLU A 189 1.55 8.44 -0.78
N ASP A 190 1.56 9.26 -1.83
CA ASP A 190 1.43 8.78 -3.22
C ASP A 190 2.57 7.85 -3.63
N ILE A 191 3.81 8.16 -3.25
CA ILE A 191 4.98 7.30 -3.52
C ILE A 191 4.84 5.97 -2.78
N VAL A 192 4.57 6.00 -1.47
CA VAL A 192 4.60 4.82 -0.60
C VAL A 192 3.40 3.90 -0.84
N LEU A 193 2.19 4.47 -0.96
CA LEU A 193 0.95 3.69 -1.04
C LEU A 193 0.52 3.39 -2.48
N ARG A 194 0.84 4.29 -3.42
CA ARG A 194 0.32 4.22 -4.79
C ARG A 194 1.41 4.00 -5.85
N GLY A 195 2.69 4.09 -5.48
CA GLY A 195 3.81 3.87 -6.39
C GLY A 195 3.86 4.89 -7.53
N ARG A 196 3.44 6.13 -7.28
CA ARG A 196 3.38 7.19 -8.29
C ARG A 196 3.82 8.54 -7.75
N VAL A 197 4.22 9.44 -8.64
CA VAL A 197 4.58 10.83 -8.33
C VAL A 197 4.01 11.80 -9.35
N ASN A 198 3.64 13.01 -8.91
CA ASN A 198 3.13 14.05 -9.79
C ASN A 198 4.30 14.84 -10.40
N VAL A 199 4.35 14.92 -11.74
CA VAL A 199 5.37 15.68 -12.48
C VAL A 199 4.86 16.99 -13.06
N SER A 200 3.56 17.31 -12.91
CA SER A 200 2.99 18.54 -13.47
C SER A 200 3.37 19.81 -12.71
N GLY A 201 3.82 19.67 -11.46
CA GLY A 201 4.01 20.80 -10.53
C GLY A 201 2.69 21.46 -10.09
N ASN A 202 1.53 20.95 -10.50
CA ASN A 202 0.22 21.47 -10.15
C ASN A 202 -0.65 20.34 -9.55
N PRO A 203 -0.88 20.33 -8.22
CA PRO A 203 -1.73 19.34 -7.57
C PRO A 203 -3.18 19.30 -8.08
N ALA A 204 -3.72 20.41 -8.61
CA ALA A 204 -5.08 20.44 -9.16
C ALA A 204 -5.20 19.74 -10.52
N HIS A 205 -4.09 19.62 -11.25
CA HIS A 205 -4.01 18.95 -12.54
C HIS A 205 -2.77 18.04 -12.55
N PRO A 206 -2.82 16.90 -11.85
CA PRO A 206 -1.67 16.03 -11.72
C PRO A 206 -1.37 15.32 -13.04
N ASP A 207 -0.07 15.22 -13.37
CA ASP A 207 0.45 14.29 -14.36
C ASP A 207 1.20 13.19 -13.59
N TRP A 208 0.58 12.01 -13.48
CA TRP A 208 1.12 10.91 -12.67
C TRP A 208 2.11 10.08 -13.46
N ARG A 209 3.27 9.80 -12.84
CA ARG A 209 4.27 8.86 -13.35
C ARG A 209 4.57 7.80 -12.31
N ASP A 210 4.83 6.58 -12.76
CA ASP A 210 5.19 5.47 -11.88
C ASP A 210 6.56 5.71 -11.23
N ILE A 211 6.68 5.36 -9.96
CA ILE A 211 7.94 5.42 -9.21
C ILE A 211 8.02 4.25 -8.24
N LYS A 212 9.20 3.64 -8.14
CA LYS A 212 9.47 2.54 -7.21
C LYS A 212 10.44 3.01 -6.14
N ALA A 213 10.06 2.86 -4.87
CA ALA A 213 10.86 3.28 -3.74
C ALA A 213 10.91 2.22 -2.64
N ASP A 214 12.11 1.96 -2.13
CA ASP A 214 12.38 1.27 -0.86
C ASP A 214 12.67 2.29 0.25
N THR A 215 13.16 3.47 -0.12
CA THR A 215 13.47 4.56 0.79
C THR A 215 12.88 5.89 0.32
N VAL A 216 12.55 6.75 1.28
CA VAL A 216 12.19 8.16 1.04
C VAL A 216 13.23 9.07 1.69
N CYS A 217 13.82 9.95 0.89
CA CYS A 217 14.88 10.87 1.27
C CYS A 217 14.33 12.23 1.66
N ILE A 218 14.88 12.78 2.74
CA ILE A 218 14.71 14.17 3.17
C ILE A 218 16.10 14.82 3.17
N HIS A 219 16.27 15.99 2.58
CA HIS A 219 17.51 16.74 2.69
C HIS A 219 17.50 17.58 3.99
N SER A 220 18.54 17.49 4.81
CA SER A 220 18.64 18.24 6.08
C SER A 220 18.85 19.75 5.89
N ASP A 221 19.24 20.18 4.68
CA ASP A 221 19.33 21.59 4.32
C ASP A 221 17.95 22.26 4.14
N SER A 222 16.88 21.46 4.02
CA SER A 222 15.50 21.95 3.87
C SER A 222 14.94 22.56 5.15
N ALA A 223 14.26 23.71 5.02
CA ALA A 223 13.61 24.40 6.14
C ALA A 223 12.52 23.55 6.82
N ILE A 224 11.93 22.60 6.08
CA ILE A 224 10.87 21.72 6.57
C ILE A 224 11.38 20.36 7.08
N ALA A 225 12.69 20.10 7.00
CA ALA A 225 13.25 18.75 7.17
C ALA A 225 12.84 18.08 8.49
N LEU A 226 13.02 18.78 9.61
CA LEU A 226 12.75 18.22 10.94
C LEU A 226 11.25 17.96 11.13
N GLU A 227 10.39 18.93 10.82
CA GLU A 227 8.95 18.77 10.96
C GLU A 227 8.40 17.66 10.05
N LEU A 228 8.90 17.59 8.81
CA LEU A 228 8.55 16.55 7.85
C LEU A 228 8.95 15.16 8.37
N ALA A 229 10.18 15.00 8.85
CA ALA A 229 10.67 13.74 9.41
C ALA A 229 9.85 13.28 10.62
N MET A 230 9.54 14.20 11.54
CA MET A 230 8.70 13.91 12.71
C MET A 230 7.30 13.41 12.31
N LYS A 231 6.62 14.14 11.41
CA LYS A 231 5.25 13.79 10.98
C LYS A 231 5.23 12.51 10.16
N LEU A 232 6.21 12.31 9.28
CA LEU A 232 6.33 11.08 8.51
C LEU A 232 6.61 9.88 9.40
N HIS A 233 7.53 10.00 10.36
CA HIS A 233 7.82 8.96 11.34
C HIS A 233 6.56 8.57 12.13
N ALA A 234 5.81 9.55 12.63
CA ALA A 234 4.55 9.30 13.33
C ALA A 234 3.52 8.58 12.44
N ALA A 235 3.41 8.98 11.15
CA ALA A 235 2.50 8.34 10.21
C ALA A 235 2.91 6.90 9.89
N LEU A 236 4.20 6.64 9.69
CA LEU A 236 4.73 5.29 9.46
C LEU A 236 4.58 4.41 10.70
N ALA A 237 4.87 4.93 11.89
CA ALA A 237 4.68 4.20 13.15
C ALA A 237 3.20 3.91 13.42
N ALA A 238 2.29 4.83 13.12
CA ALA A 238 0.85 4.59 13.21
C ALA A 238 0.40 3.52 12.21
N ALA A 239 0.90 3.55 10.97
CA ALA A 239 0.62 2.55 9.95
C ALA A 239 1.20 1.18 10.33
N GLU A 240 2.40 1.14 10.91
CA GLU A 240 3.04 -0.07 11.40
C GLU A 240 2.32 -0.63 12.62
N LYS A 241 1.94 0.21 13.59
CA LYS A 241 1.14 -0.21 14.75
C LYS A 241 -0.23 -0.73 14.32
N ALA A 242 -0.86 -0.10 13.33
CA ALA A 242 -2.09 -0.62 12.72
C ALA A 242 -1.86 -1.96 12.02
N ALA A 243 -0.71 -2.14 11.35
CA ALA A 243 -0.33 -3.40 10.70
C ALA A 243 0.13 -4.50 11.68
N ALA A 244 0.71 -4.14 12.83
CA ALA A 244 1.12 -5.04 13.89
C ALA A 244 -0.08 -5.49 14.73
N ALA A 245 -0.99 -4.55 15.05
CA ALA A 245 -2.30 -4.86 15.61
C ALA A 245 -3.15 -5.74 14.68
N ALA A 246 -2.82 -5.77 13.38
CA ALA A 246 -3.43 -6.65 12.39
C ALA A 246 -2.94 -8.11 12.43
N GLY A 247 -1.81 -8.40 13.06
CA GLY A 247 -1.24 -9.75 13.13
C GLY A 247 -0.70 -10.33 11.80
N VAL A 248 -0.75 -9.61 10.68
CA VAL A 248 -0.35 -10.13 9.35
C VAL A 248 1.13 -9.84 9.01
N LYS A 249 1.73 -8.78 9.54
CA LYS A 249 3.10 -8.38 9.20
C LYS A 249 4.08 -8.84 10.28
N GLY A 250 5.10 -9.62 9.89
CA GLY A 250 6.10 -10.19 10.81
C GLY A 250 5.77 -11.58 11.35
N ASN A 251 4.51 -12.02 11.25
CA ASN A 251 4.06 -13.33 11.72
C ASN A 251 3.90 -14.38 10.62
N ILE A 252 3.79 -13.96 9.35
CA ILE A 252 3.67 -14.84 8.20
C ILE A 252 4.58 -14.37 7.06
N ARG A 253 4.94 -15.31 6.18
CA ARG A 253 5.65 -15.07 4.92
C ARG A 253 4.84 -15.66 3.77
N LEU A 254 4.68 -14.89 2.68
CA LEU A 254 4.12 -15.42 1.45
C LEU A 254 5.23 -16.14 0.68
N VAL A 255 5.18 -17.46 0.65
CA VAL A 255 6.10 -18.31 -0.14
C VAL A 255 5.78 -18.15 -1.62
N LYS A 256 4.49 -18.14 -1.96
CA LYS A 256 3.97 -17.71 -3.26
C LYS A 256 2.95 -16.60 -3.04
N PRO A 257 3.07 -15.45 -3.71
CA PRO A 257 2.30 -14.26 -3.36
C PRO A 257 0.80 -14.34 -3.69
N GLY A 258 0.38 -15.22 -4.61
CA GLY A 258 -1.02 -15.28 -5.06
C GLY A 258 -1.53 -13.93 -5.61
N TYR A 259 -2.85 -13.76 -5.66
CA TYR A 259 -3.49 -12.47 -5.89
C TYR A 259 -4.25 -12.07 -4.63
N CYS A 260 -3.51 -11.50 -3.68
CA CYS A 260 -4.02 -11.12 -2.36
C CYS A 260 -3.41 -9.78 -1.92
N GLY A 261 -4.02 -9.17 -0.90
CA GLY A 261 -3.54 -7.92 -0.32
C GLY A 261 -4.11 -7.70 1.07
N THR A 262 -3.48 -6.82 1.85
CA THR A 262 -4.01 -6.45 3.16
C THR A 262 -5.28 -5.61 2.99
N ALA A 263 -6.33 -5.96 3.71
CA ALA A 263 -7.58 -5.21 3.75
C ALA A 263 -8.00 -4.96 5.20
N GLY A 264 -8.46 -3.74 5.48
CA GLY A 264 -9.15 -3.37 6.72
C GLY A 264 -10.60 -3.02 6.46
N LEU A 265 -11.29 -2.50 7.48
CA LEU A 265 -12.62 -1.92 7.28
C LEU A 265 -12.56 -0.62 6.46
N PRO A 266 -13.62 -0.27 5.73
CA PRO A 266 -13.69 0.98 4.97
C PRO A 266 -13.54 2.20 5.87
N VAL A 267 -12.83 3.24 5.40
CA VAL A 267 -12.61 4.48 6.15
C VAL A 267 -13.50 5.59 5.60
N TYR A 268 -14.61 5.86 6.29
CA TYR A 268 -15.53 6.92 5.93
C TYR A 268 -15.11 8.30 6.48
N GLY A 269 -15.69 9.39 5.96
CA GLY A 269 -15.49 10.77 6.43
C GLY A 269 -14.70 11.66 5.47
N ARG A 270 -14.03 11.08 4.46
CA ARG A 270 -13.19 11.81 3.49
C ARG A 270 -13.79 11.90 2.08
N GLN A 271 -15.04 11.47 1.91
CA GLN A 271 -15.69 11.44 0.59
C GLN A 271 -15.92 12.85 0.02
N HIS A 272 -16.10 13.84 0.90
CA HIS A 272 -16.29 15.24 0.52
C HIS A 272 -15.06 15.86 -0.18
N ILE A 273 -13.87 15.27 -0.01
CA ILE A 273 -12.63 15.64 -0.71
C ILE A 273 -12.21 14.62 -1.79
N GLY A 274 -13.14 13.77 -2.24
CA GLY A 274 -12.89 12.83 -3.34
C GLY A 274 -12.20 11.52 -2.96
N VAL A 275 -12.03 11.22 -1.67
CA VAL A 275 -11.39 9.98 -1.21
C VAL A 275 -12.44 8.86 -1.03
N SER A 276 -12.25 7.76 -1.75
CA SER A 276 -13.09 6.56 -1.63
C SER A 276 -12.91 5.85 -0.26
N PRO A 277 -13.95 5.19 0.28
CA PRO A 277 -13.82 4.45 1.54
C PRO A 277 -12.76 3.33 1.51
N GLY A 278 -12.63 2.64 0.37
CA GLY A 278 -11.77 1.46 0.22
C GLY A 278 -12.14 0.33 1.19
N GLY A 279 -11.15 -0.46 1.59
CA GLY A 279 -11.35 -1.58 2.53
C GLY A 279 -11.78 -2.89 1.87
N ALA A 280 -12.14 -3.85 2.72
CA ALA A 280 -12.52 -5.21 2.33
C ALA A 280 -13.86 -5.25 1.56
N MET A 281 -13.93 -6.13 0.57
CA MET A 281 -15.12 -6.36 -0.24
C MET A 281 -16.27 -7.01 0.53
N ASP A 282 -15.94 -7.88 1.49
CA ASP A 282 -16.86 -8.55 2.41
C ASP A 282 -16.39 -8.27 3.84
N CYS A 283 -16.92 -7.18 4.40
CA CYS A 283 -16.59 -6.73 5.75
C CYS A 283 -17.11 -7.69 6.82
N PHE A 284 -18.19 -8.42 6.55
CA PHE A 284 -18.72 -9.42 7.47
C PHE A 284 -17.71 -10.55 7.71
N SER A 285 -17.17 -11.13 6.65
CA SER A 285 -16.18 -12.21 6.76
C SER A 285 -14.91 -11.75 7.47
N LEU A 286 -14.40 -10.55 7.13
CA LEU A 286 -13.27 -9.94 7.83
C LEU A 286 -13.53 -9.81 9.34
N ARG A 287 -14.62 -9.13 9.73
CA ARG A 287 -14.95 -8.90 11.14
C ARG A 287 -15.14 -10.21 11.88
N ARG A 288 -15.85 -11.14 11.24
CA ARG A 288 -16.12 -12.46 11.79
C ARG A 288 -14.82 -13.19 12.12
N GLY A 289 -13.89 -13.28 11.17
CA GLY A 289 -12.63 -13.99 11.38
C GLY A 289 -11.77 -13.37 12.48
N ASN A 290 -11.74 -12.03 12.58
CA ASN A 290 -11.08 -11.34 13.67
C ASN A 290 -11.72 -11.62 15.03
N LEU A 291 -13.04 -11.52 15.13
CA LEU A 291 -13.78 -11.77 16.38
C LEU A 291 -13.59 -13.22 16.86
N MET A 292 -13.59 -14.20 15.96
CA MET A 292 -13.28 -15.60 16.29
C MET A 292 -11.90 -15.79 16.91
N LEU A 293 -10.94 -14.94 16.56
CA LEU A 293 -9.58 -14.97 17.11
C LEU A 293 -9.45 -14.09 18.37
N GLY A 294 -10.50 -13.36 18.75
CA GLY A 294 -10.45 -12.35 19.81
C GLY A 294 -9.65 -11.10 19.42
N ASN A 295 -9.44 -10.86 18.13
CA ASN A 295 -8.84 -9.63 17.62
C ASN A 295 -9.90 -8.51 17.61
N PRO A 296 -9.49 -7.22 17.65
CA PRO A 296 -10.40 -6.12 17.30
C PRO A 296 -11.06 -6.37 15.94
N GLU A 297 -12.37 -6.14 15.82
CA GLU A 297 -13.14 -6.48 14.61
C GLU A 297 -12.63 -5.80 13.34
N ASN A 298 -11.98 -4.63 13.48
CA ASN A 298 -11.40 -3.85 12.40
C ASN A 298 -9.93 -4.17 12.10
N SER A 299 -9.36 -5.19 12.73
CA SER A 299 -7.97 -5.59 12.50
C SER A 299 -7.77 -5.91 11.02
N PRO A 300 -6.71 -5.38 10.37
CA PRO A 300 -6.45 -5.72 8.99
C PRO A 300 -6.19 -7.23 8.82
N VAL A 301 -6.58 -7.76 7.67
CA VAL A 301 -6.46 -9.19 7.34
C VAL A 301 -5.88 -9.34 5.94
N LEU A 302 -5.50 -10.56 5.55
CA LEU A 302 -5.14 -10.83 4.17
C LEU A 302 -6.41 -11.19 3.38
N GLU A 303 -6.82 -10.29 2.48
CA GLU A 303 -7.91 -10.50 1.53
C GLU A 303 -7.37 -11.20 0.28
N ILE A 304 -7.91 -12.38 -0.02
CA ILE A 304 -7.39 -13.34 -0.99
C ILE A 304 -8.41 -13.51 -2.11
N VAL A 305 -8.00 -13.19 -3.34
CA VAL A 305 -8.71 -13.54 -4.56
C VAL A 305 -8.04 -14.75 -5.19
N GLY A 306 -6.75 -14.69 -5.50
CA GLY A 306 -5.94 -15.84 -5.89
C GLY A 306 -5.14 -16.33 -4.68
N PRO A 307 -5.22 -17.61 -4.28
CA PRO A 307 -4.62 -18.07 -3.04
C PRO A 307 -3.09 -17.97 -3.07
N PRO A 308 -2.46 -17.41 -2.04
CA PRO A 308 -1.02 -17.52 -1.82
C PRO A 308 -0.65 -18.88 -1.22
N GLU A 309 0.65 -19.17 -1.15
CA GLU A 309 1.19 -20.14 -0.18
C GLU A 309 1.75 -19.35 1.01
N ILE A 310 1.31 -19.68 2.22
CA ILE A 310 1.61 -18.91 3.43
C ILE A 310 2.42 -19.77 4.39
N GLU A 311 3.57 -19.29 4.83
CA GLU A 311 4.34 -19.89 5.91
C GLU A 311 4.14 -19.07 7.19
N MET A 312 3.89 -19.75 8.30
CA MET A 312 3.79 -19.14 9.61
C MET A 312 5.19 -18.92 10.16
N LEU A 313 5.55 -17.69 10.49
CA LEU A 313 6.85 -17.34 11.08
C LEU A 313 6.83 -17.39 12.62
N THR A 314 5.64 -17.37 13.21
CA THR A 314 5.42 -17.39 14.67
C THR A 314 4.32 -18.39 15.02
N PRO A 315 4.35 -18.99 16.22
CA PRO A 315 3.21 -19.75 16.70
C PRO A 315 1.99 -18.84 16.88
N GLY A 316 0.80 -19.39 16.69
CA GLY A 316 -0.43 -18.61 16.80
C GLY A 316 -1.67 -19.35 16.33
N ARG A 317 -2.70 -18.57 15.98
CA ARG A 317 -3.99 -19.07 15.50
C ARG A 317 -4.42 -18.33 14.26
N PHE A 318 -5.09 -19.03 13.34
CA PHE A 318 -5.69 -18.42 12.17
C PHE A 318 -7.12 -18.90 11.93
N VAL A 319 -7.87 -18.14 11.15
CA VAL A 319 -9.19 -18.52 10.62
C VAL A 319 -9.26 -18.11 9.15
N LEU A 320 -9.81 -18.98 8.31
CA LEU A 320 -10.23 -18.65 6.94
C LEU A 320 -11.74 -18.36 6.91
N THR A 321 -12.16 -17.21 6.38
CA THR A 321 -13.58 -16.87 6.17
C THR A 321 -13.85 -16.41 4.74
N GLY A 322 -15.11 -16.13 4.39
CA GLY A 322 -15.52 -15.73 3.04
C GLY A 322 -15.66 -16.91 2.08
N ALA A 323 -15.16 -16.74 0.86
CA ALA A 323 -15.09 -17.77 -0.16
C ALA A 323 -14.38 -19.03 0.37
N ARG A 324 -14.79 -20.20 -0.13
CA ARG A 324 -14.25 -21.48 0.33
C ARG A 324 -13.27 -22.04 -0.66
N TYR A 325 -12.10 -22.41 -0.15
CA TYR A 325 -11.12 -23.25 -0.82
C TYR A 325 -11.05 -24.60 -0.12
N ASP A 326 -10.57 -25.60 -0.84
CA ASP A 326 -9.87 -26.69 -0.16
C ASP A 326 -8.55 -26.12 0.37
N ALA A 327 -8.28 -26.22 1.66
CA ALA A 327 -7.08 -25.67 2.28
C ALA A 327 -6.38 -26.76 3.10
N PHE A 328 -5.05 -26.73 3.10
CA PHE A 328 -4.22 -27.75 3.74
C PHE A 328 -3.07 -27.13 4.50
N LEU A 329 -2.87 -27.59 5.74
CA LEU A 329 -1.76 -27.20 6.59
C LEU A 329 -0.71 -28.30 6.58
N GLN A 330 0.48 -27.97 6.09
CA GLN A 330 1.66 -28.83 6.13
C GLN A 330 2.46 -28.54 7.40
N ARG A 331 2.71 -29.58 8.20
CA ARG A 331 3.53 -29.51 9.42
C ARG A 331 4.75 -30.43 9.29
N GLY A 332 5.93 -29.84 9.14
CA GLY A 332 7.17 -30.59 8.90
C GLY A 332 7.04 -31.54 7.70
N THR A 333 7.46 -32.80 7.87
CA THR A 333 7.38 -33.85 6.84
C THR A 333 6.15 -34.76 6.98
N GLY A 334 5.17 -34.40 7.82
CA GLY A 334 3.95 -35.18 8.02
C GLY A 334 2.98 -35.09 6.84
N GLU A 335 1.84 -35.78 6.92
CA GLU A 335 0.77 -35.62 5.93
C GLU A 335 0.07 -34.26 6.06
N PRO A 336 -0.37 -33.63 4.94
CA PRO A 336 -1.13 -32.39 4.97
C PRO A 336 -2.45 -32.54 5.73
N ILE A 337 -2.71 -31.62 6.67
CA ILE A 337 -3.93 -31.60 7.48
C ILE A 337 -4.98 -30.72 6.78
N ALA A 338 -6.17 -31.25 6.53
CA ALA A 338 -7.26 -30.46 5.95
C ALA A 338 -7.70 -29.33 6.90
N VAL A 339 -7.82 -28.11 6.36
CA VAL A 339 -8.24 -26.91 7.07
C VAL A 339 -9.69 -26.60 6.73
N GLU A 340 -10.50 -26.46 7.77
CA GLU A 340 -11.91 -26.09 7.64
C GLU A 340 -12.08 -24.57 7.74
N HIS A 341 -12.74 -23.97 6.74
CA HIS A 341 -13.11 -22.55 6.81
C HIS A 341 -14.11 -22.31 7.95
N SER A 342 -14.07 -21.12 8.55
CA SER A 342 -14.85 -20.73 9.73
C SER A 342 -14.57 -21.59 10.97
N ARG A 343 -13.33 -22.09 11.09
CA ARG A 343 -12.81 -22.78 12.28
C ARG A 343 -11.47 -22.16 12.69
N VAL A 344 -11.26 -22.03 14.00
CA VAL A 344 -9.97 -21.59 14.56
C VAL A 344 -8.97 -22.74 14.44
N CYS A 345 -7.84 -22.47 13.80
CA CYS A 345 -6.76 -23.43 13.60
C CYS A 345 -5.50 -22.96 14.34
N GLU A 346 -4.88 -23.85 15.10
CA GLU A 346 -3.62 -23.58 15.79
C GLU A 346 -2.42 -23.94 14.91
N VAL A 347 -1.39 -23.10 14.93
CA VAL A 347 -0.20 -23.24 14.11
C VAL A 347 1.07 -22.96 14.89
N GLN A 348 2.15 -23.58 14.44
CA GLN A 348 3.51 -23.40 14.92
C GLN A 348 4.33 -22.62 13.88
N ALA A 349 5.44 -22.03 14.32
CA ALA A 349 6.40 -21.46 13.37
C ALA A 349 6.94 -22.57 12.44
N GLY A 350 6.98 -22.28 11.14
CA GLY A 350 7.35 -23.21 10.07
C GLY A 350 6.18 -23.97 9.44
N ASP A 351 4.97 -23.95 10.03
CA ASP A 351 3.78 -24.54 9.40
C ASP A 351 3.47 -23.79 8.08
N GLN A 352 3.05 -24.52 7.05
CA GLN A 352 2.70 -23.94 5.74
C GLN A 352 1.23 -24.19 5.39
N LEU A 353 0.51 -23.13 5.04
CA LEU A 353 -0.85 -23.17 4.54
C LEU A 353 -0.85 -23.08 3.01
N THR A 354 -1.50 -24.04 2.39
CA THR A 354 -1.68 -24.15 0.95
C THR A 354 -3.17 -24.28 0.61
N PHE A 355 -3.52 -23.98 -0.65
CA PHE A 355 -4.89 -24.00 -1.12
C PHE A 355 -5.00 -24.81 -2.41
N GLY A 356 -6.06 -25.59 -2.52
CA GLY A 356 -6.48 -26.34 -3.70
C GLY A 356 -7.58 -25.62 -4.47
N THR A 357 -8.63 -26.37 -4.83
CA THR A 357 -9.72 -25.86 -5.66
C THR A 357 -10.63 -24.90 -4.88
N ARG A 358 -11.03 -23.79 -5.53
CA ARG A 358 -12.09 -22.93 -4.99
C ARG A 358 -13.43 -23.64 -5.14
N ARG A 359 -14.18 -23.77 -4.05
CA ARG A 359 -15.51 -24.40 -4.02
C ARG A 359 -16.63 -23.41 -4.34
N TYR A 360 -16.57 -22.20 -3.77
CA TYR A 360 -17.54 -21.13 -4.04
C TYR A 360 -16.99 -19.76 -3.62
N GLY A 361 -17.67 -18.69 -4.05
CA GLY A 361 -17.36 -17.31 -3.69
C GLY A 361 -16.20 -16.72 -4.49
N MET A 362 -15.77 -15.51 -4.09
CA MET A 362 -14.69 -14.77 -4.75
C MET A 362 -13.56 -14.38 -3.81
N TYR A 363 -13.88 -13.81 -2.63
CA TYR A 363 -12.87 -13.31 -1.68
C TYR A 363 -12.82 -14.17 -0.42
N THR A 364 -11.64 -14.73 -0.14
CA THR A 364 -11.32 -15.42 1.12
C THR A 364 -10.57 -14.46 2.03
N TYR A 365 -10.77 -14.54 3.35
CA TYR A 365 -10.04 -13.72 4.33
C TYR A 365 -9.25 -14.62 5.26
N PHE A 366 -7.94 -14.42 5.28
CA PHE A 366 -7.05 -15.05 6.25
C PHE A 366 -6.81 -14.07 7.40
N CYS A 367 -7.37 -14.42 8.56
CA CYS A 367 -7.22 -13.68 9.81
C CYS A 367 -6.20 -14.43 10.68
N PHE A 368 -5.32 -13.69 11.38
CA PHE A 368 -4.26 -14.29 12.18
C PHE A 368 -4.11 -13.60 13.53
N ARG A 369 -3.72 -14.36 14.56
CA ARG A 369 -3.32 -13.87 15.87
C ARG A 369 -2.05 -14.61 16.29
N GLY A 370 -0.95 -13.88 16.44
CA GLY A 370 0.32 -14.43 16.91
C GLY A 370 0.36 -14.62 18.43
N GLY A 371 1.28 -15.47 18.88
CA GLY A 371 1.54 -15.75 20.30
C GLY A 371 0.71 -16.89 20.88
N GLU A 372 1.16 -17.42 22.01
CA GLU A 372 0.44 -18.44 22.78
C GLU A 372 -0.58 -17.79 23.74
N GLY A 373 -1.86 -18.13 23.58
CA GLY A 373 -2.81 -18.14 24.71
C GLY A 373 -3.62 -16.87 24.97
N GLY A 374 -4.89 -16.93 24.56
CA GLY A 374 -6.02 -16.27 25.20
C GLY A 374 -7.28 -17.12 24.94
N PRO A 375 -8.35 -17.01 25.75
CA PRO A 375 -9.60 -17.71 25.44
C PRO A 375 -10.10 -17.27 24.06
N VAL A 376 -10.40 -18.23 23.20
CA VAL A 376 -11.18 -18.01 21.98
C VAL A 376 -12.61 -18.52 22.24
N PRO A 377 -13.64 -17.94 21.61
CA PRO A 377 -15.01 -18.45 21.72
C PRO A 377 -15.03 -19.97 21.44
N ALA A 378 -15.63 -20.74 22.34
CA ALA A 378 -15.47 -22.19 22.42
C ALA A 378 -16.03 -22.99 21.22
N GLU A 379 -16.89 -22.40 20.39
CA GLU A 379 -17.52 -23.08 19.26
C GLU A 379 -17.37 -22.34 17.94
N ALA A 380 -16.78 -23.04 16.97
CA ALA A 380 -16.74 -22.65 15.58
C ALA A 380 -18.14 -22.82 14.96
N VAL A 381 -18.84 -21.72 14.70
CA VAL A 381 -20.13 -21.77 13.98
C VAL A 381 -19.88 -21.87 12.47
N PRO A 382 -20.34 -22.93 11.76
CA PRO A 382 -20.16 -23.03 10.31
C PRO A 382 -20.76 -21.84 9.57
N PHE A 383 -20.17 -21.41 8.43
CA PHE A 383 -20.68 -20.26 7.66
C PHE A 383 -22.17 -20.41 7.27
N SER A 384 -22.61 -21.64 6.98
CA SER A 384 -24.00 -21.98 6.66
C SER A 384 -25.00 -21.73 7.80
N ALA A 385 -24.53 -21.61 9.04
CA ALA A 385 -25.35 -21.29 10.20
C ALA A 385 -25.32 -19.79 10.56
N VAL A 386 -24.51 -18.98 9.85
CA VAL A 386 -24.28 -17.56 10.15
C VAL A 386 -24.54 -16.66 8.96
N ASN A 387 -25.48 -17.00 8.08
CA ASN A 387 -25.97 -16.09 7.02
C ASN A 387 -27.48 -15.83 7.14
N SER A 388 -28.05 -16.00 8.34
CA SER A 388 -29.49 -15.96 8.58
C SER A 388 -30.17 -14.62 8.27
N TRP A 389 -29.41 -13.52 8.16
CA TRP A 389 -29.94 -12.25 7.69
C TRP A 389 -30.14 -12.22 6.17
N ALA A 390 -29.39 -13.01 5.40
CA ALA A 390 -29.44 -13.00 3.94
C ALA A 390 -30.77 -13.58 3.43
N ASP A 391 -31.19 -13.16 2.24
CA ASP A 391 -32.39 -13.72 1.62
C ASP A 391 -32.20 -15.22 1.33
N PRO A 392 -33.10 -16.11 1.79
CA PRO A 392 -32.96 -17.56 1.59
C PRO A 392 -32.95 -18.00 0.12
N SER A 393 -33.50 -17.19 -0.78
CA SER A 393 -33.47 -17.43 -2.23
C SER A 393 -32.24 -16.81 -2.92
N GLY A 394 -31.31 -16.24 -2.16
CA GLY A 394 -30.08 -15.65 -2.69
C GLY A 394 -30.27 -14.32 -3.42
N ARG A 395 -31.40 -13.62 -3.20
CA ARG A 395 -31.65 -12.30 -3.81
C ARG A 395 -30.94 -11.20 -3.03
N ILE A 396 -30.55 -10.14 -3.73
CA ILE A 396 -29.95 -8.94 -3.16
C ILE A 396 -31.05 -7.90 -2.92
N ARG A 397 -31.21 -7.45 -1.68
CA ARG A 397 -32.27 -6.51 -1.32
C ARG A 397 -31.88 -5.06 -1.58
N VAL A 398 -32.82 -4.30 -2.12
CA VAL A 398 -32.63 -2.91 -2.53
C VAL A 398 -33.73 -1.99 -2.00
N LEU A 399 -33.36 -0.73 -1.77
CA LEU A 399 -34.27 0.39 -1.57
C LEU A 399 -34.39 1.21 -2.87
N PRO A 400 -35.54 1.83 -3.16
CA PRO A 400 -35.64 2.85 -4.19
C PRO A 400 -34.60 3.94 -4.00
N GLY A 401 -33.87 4.28 -5.06
CA GLY A 401 -32.92 5.39 -5.07
C GLY A 401 -33.60 6.75 -5.32
N PRO A 402 -32.86 7.87 -5.21
CA PRO A 402 -33.43 9.21 -5.40
C PRO A 402 -34.03 9.43 -6.80
N GLU A 403 -33.45 8.81 -7.83
CA GLU A 403 -33.93 8.91 -9.21
C GLU A 403 -34.76 7.68 -9.63
N TYR A 404 -35.25 6.89 -8.67
CA TYR A 404 -36.08 5.71 -8.94
C TYR A 404 -37.31 6.02 -9.82
N SER A 405 -37.94 7.18 -9.61
CA SER A 405 -39.12 7.60 -10.38
C SER A 405 -38.84 7.87 -11.86
N CYS A 406 -37.57 7.91 -12.30
CA CYS A 406 -37.24 8.04 -13.72
C CYS A 406 -37.45 6.72 -14.48
N LEU A 407 -37.46 5.58 -13.77
CA LEU A 407 -37.55 4.27 -14.39
C LEU A 407 -38.95 4.03 -14.98
N GLN A 408 -38.97 3.51 -16.19
CA GLN A 408 -40.16 2.94 -16.81
C GLN A 408 -40.17 1.43 -16.55
N ASN A 409 -41.36 0.85 -16.42
CA ASN A 409 -41.56 -0.60 -16.21
C ASN A 409 -40.67 -1.19 -15.10
N VAL A 410 -40.64 -0.55 -13.93
CA VAL A 410 -39.73 -0.95 -12.83
C VAL A 410 -39.80 -2.44 -12.47
N GLY A 411 -40.97 -3.06 -12.63
CA GLY A 411 -41.16 -4.50 -12.43
C GLY A 411 -40.14 -5.36 -13.17
N ASP A 412 -39.69 -4.92 -14.36
CA ASP A 412 -38.69 -5.62 -15.17
C ASP A 412 -37.36 -5.77 -14.42
N PHE A 413 -36.96 -4.78 -13.60
CA PHE A 413 -35.73 -4.89 -12.79
C PHE A 413 -35.74 -6.10 -11.87
N PHE A 414 -36.89 -6.44 -11.31
CA PHE A 414 -37.06 -7.53 -10.36
C PHE A 414 -37.36 -8.88 -11.02
N LEU A 415 -37.88 -8.86 -12.25
CA LEU A 415 -38.17 -10.06 -13.03
C LEU A 415 -36.97 -10.52 -13.88
N THR A 416 -36.11 -9.58 -14.29
CA THR A 416 -34.93 -9.86 -15.10
C THR A 416 -33.88 -10.63 -14.29
N GLN A 417 -33.40 -11.74 -14.86
CA GLN A 417 -32.20 -12.42 -14.38
C GLN A 417 -30.96 -11.65 -14.85
N TRP A 418 -30.46 -10.76 -13.99
CA TRP A 418 -29.23 -10.03 -14.26
C TRP A 418 -28.02 -10.95 -14.19
N ARG A 419 -26.98 -10.63 -14.95
CA ARG A 419 -25.68 -11.29 -14.90
C ARG A 419 -24.57 -10.28 -14.62
N THR A 420 -23.66 -10.63 -13.72
CA THR A 420 -22.42 -9.89 -13.53
C THR A 420 -21.54 -10.01 -14.77
N THR A 421 -20.84 -8.94 -15.16
CA THR A 421 -19.97 -8.96 -16.35
C THR A 421 -18.49 -9.11 -15.98
N PHE A 422 -17.64 -9.39 -16.97
CA PHE A 422 -16.18 -9.39 -16.82
C PHE A 422 -15.57 -7.99 -16.59
N LYS A 423 -16.36 -6.92 -16.76
CA LYS A 423 -15.93 -5.52 -16.52
C LYS A 423 -16.20 -5.07 -15.07
N MET A 424 -16.28 -6.02 -14.13
CA MET A 424 -16.43 -5.74 -12.70
C MET A 424 -15.07 -5.68 -12.00
N ASP A 425 -14.98 -4.84 -10.97
CA ASP A 425 -13.81 -4.67 -10.13
C ASP A 425 -14.23 -4.25 -8.71
N LYS A 426 -13.30 -3.75 -7.89
CA LYS A 426 -13.61 -3.27 -6.54
C LYS A 426 -14.38 -1.94 -6.51
N MET A 427 -14.48 -1.23 -7.64
CA MET A 427 -15.27 0.00 -7.77
C MET A 427 -16.74 -0.31 -8.06
N GLY A 428 -17.03 -1.31 -8.88
CA GLY A 428 -18.41 -1.68 -9.18
C GLY A 428 -18.64 -2.97 -9.95
N ILE A 429 -19.87 -3.47 -9.85
CA ILE A 429 -20.38 -4.64 -10.59
C ILE A 429 -21.29 -4.15 -11.70
N ARG A 430 -20.86 -4.31 -12.95
CA ARG A 430 -21.70 -4.03 -14.12
C ARG A 430 -22.59 -5.22 -14.42
N LEU A 431 -23.86 -4.94 -14.70
CA LEU A 431 -24.90 -5.94 -14.94
C LEU A 431 -25.37 -5.91 -16.40
N THR A 432 -25.67 -7.08 -16.92
CA THR A 432 -26.34 -7.27 -18.22
C THR A 432 -27.56 -8.17 -18.04
N GLY A 433 -28.66 -7.85 -18.70
CA GLY A 433 -29.91 -8.60 -18.61
C GLY A 433 -30.89 -8.15 -19.68
N GLU A 434 -31.81 -9.03 -20.04
CA GLU A 434 -32.88 -8.77 -21.01
C GLU A 434 -34.25 -9.08 -20.38
N PRO A 435 -35.26 -8.18 -20.51
CA PRO A 435 -35.15 -6.87 -21.13
C PRO A 435 -34.27 -5.92 -20.30
N GLY A 436 -33.60 -4.98 -20.99
CA GLY A 436 -32.89 -3.88 -20.35
C GLY A 436 -33.83 -2.91 -19.61
N LEU A 437 -33.26 -1.94 -18.89
CA LEU A 437 -34.04 -0.89 -18.22
C LEU A 437 -34.14 0.37 -19.08
N THR A 438 -35.31 1.01 -19.04
CA THR A 438 -35.53 2.32 -19.65
C THR A 438 -35.72 3.36 -18.54
N CYS A 439 -35.01 4.49 -18.63
CA CYS A 439 -35.18 5.64 -17.74
C CYS A 439 -35.43 6.90 -18.58
N GLY A 440 -36.39 7.71 -18.17
CA GLY A 440 -36.72 8.99 -18.80
C GLY A 440 -35.69 10.09 -18.55
N MET A 441 -34.58 9.77 -17.88
CA MET A 441 -33.52 10.70 -17.52
C MET A 441 -32.17 10.21 -18.04
N GLY A 442 -31.43 11.10 -18.70
CA GLY A 442 -30.07 10.85 -19.15
C GLY A 442 -29.03 11.19 -18.08
N ASN A 443 -27.94 11.84 -18.49
CA ASN A 443 -26.92 12.32 -17.55
C ASN A 443 -27.50 13.37 -16.59
N MET A 444 -27.06 13.32 -15.34
CA MET A 444 -27.43 14.26 -14.28
C MET A 444 -26.21 15.05 -13.80
N ILE A 445 -26.44 16.19 -13.13
CA ILE A 445 -25.41 16.87 -12.35
C ILE A 445 -24.82 15.87 -11.36
N SER A 446 -23.49 15.79 -11.27
CA SER A 446 -22.80 14.84 -10.40
C SER A 446 -23.30 14.94 -8.96
N GLY A 447 -23.90 13.85 -8.48
CA GLY A 447 -24.43 13.73 -7.12
C GLY A 447 -23.61 12.74 -6.29
N ALA A 448 -23.72 12.85 -4.97
CA ALA A 448 -23.08 11.91 -4.06
C ALA A 448 -23.60 10.48 -4.28
N VAL A 449 -22.70 9.51 -4.14
CA VAL A 449 -23.02 8.07 -4.23
C VAL A 449 -22.59 7.31 -2.98
N ALA A 450 -23.32 6.25 -2.66
CA ALA A 450 -23.10 5.40 -1.49
C ALA A 450 -22.66 3.98 -1.89
N ASP A 451 -22.23 3.20 -0.91
CA ASP A 451 -22.03 1.77 -1.10
C ASP A 451 -23.36 1.15 -1.52
N GLY A 452 -23.33 0.31 -2.54
CA GLY A 452 -24.52 -0.35 -3.07
C GLY A 452 -25.41 0.54 -3.95
N THR A 453 -25.05 1.80 -4.19
CA THR A 453 -25.79 2.62 -5.16
C THR A 453 -25.78 1.94 -6.52
N ILE A 454 -26.96 1.70 -7.08
CA ILE A 454 -27.14 1.15 -8.42
C ILE A 454 -27.39 2.34 -9.35
N GLN A 455 -26.42 2.63 -10.20
CA GLN A 455 -26.55 3.65 -11.23
C GLN A 455 -27.00 3.00 -12.54
N LEU A 456 -27.88 3.67 -13.27
CA LEU A 456 -28.24 3.26 -14.63
C LEU A 456 -27.38 4.02 -15.63
N THR A 457 -26.42 3.32 -16.24
CA THR A 457 -25.58 3.88 -17.31
C THR A 457 -26.19 3.56 -18.68
N PRO A 458 -25.73 4.19 -19.78
CA PRO A 458 -26.15 3.83 -21.13
C PRO A 458 -25.93 2.35 -21.48
N ASP A 459 -24.91 1.72 -20.89
CA ASP A 459 -24.57 0.31 -21.10
C ASP A 459 -25.30 -0.65 -20.14
N GLY A 460 -26.22 -0.13 -19.31
CA GLY A 460 -26.95 -0.89 -18.29
C GLY A 460 -26.56 -0.55 -16.84
N PRO A 461 -27.13 -1.27 -15.86
CA PRO A 461 -26.93 -0.97 -14.44
C PRO A 461 -25.51 -1.27 -13.96
N ILE A 462 -24.98 -0.44 -13.05
CA ILE A 462 -23.75 -0.69 -12.30
C ILE A 462 -24.01 -0.54 -10.80
N ILE A 463 -23.65 -1.54 -10.02
CA ILE A 463 -23.69 -1.50 -8.56
C ILE A 463 -22.35 -0.99 -8.05
N LEU A 464 -22.34 0.12 -7.31
CA LEU A 464 -21.11 0.70 -6.78
C LEU A 464 -20.67 0.01 -5.48
N LEU A 465 -19.38 -0.29 -5.40
CA LEU A 465 -18.76 -1.04 -4.31
C LEU A 465 -17.87 -0.13 -3.43
N ARG A 466 -17.01 -0.74 -2.61
CA ARG A 466 -16.24 -0.04 -1.57
C ARG A 466 -15.15 0.90 -2.11
N HIS A 467 -14.65 0.66 -3.33
CA HIS A 467 -13.62 1.50 -3.98
C HIS A 467 -14.21 2.46 -5.02
N ARG A 468 -15.54 2.62 -5.08
CA ARG A 468 -16.24 3.53 -6.00
C ARG A 468 -15.74 4.98 -5.89
N GLN A 469 -16.00 5.77 -6.94
CA GLN A 469 -15.92 7.23 -6.88
C GLN A 469 -16.90 7.83 -5.84
N THR A 470 -16.62 9.03 -5.34
CA THR A 470 -17.46 9.67 -4.32
C THR A 470 -18.70 10.36 -4.89
N THR A 471 -18.67 10.72 -6.18
CA THR A 471 -19.78 11.35 -6.91
C THR A 471 -19.97 10.72 -8.28
N GLY A 472 -21.20 10.68 -8.79
CA GLY A 472 -21.49 10.18 -10.14
C GLY A 472 -22.59 10.97 -10.85
N GLY A 473 -22.53 11.02 -12.17
CA GLY A 473 -23.46 11.77 -13.04
C GLY A 473 -24.55 10.91 -13.70
N TYR A 474 -24.83 9.71 -13.19
CA TYR A 474 -25.85 8.81 -13.70
C TYR A 474 -27.00 8.63 -12.70
N PRO A 475 -28.25 8.43 -13.17
CA PRO A 475 -29.42 8.20 -12.31
C PRO A 475 -29.16 7.10 -11.27
N ARG A 476 -29.39 7.40 -9.99
CA ARG A 476 -29.24 6.44 -8.88
C ARG A 476 -30.60 5.81 -8.62
N ILE A 477 -30.85 4.71 -9.32
CA ILE A 477 -32.17 4.10 -9.41
C ILE A 477 -32.52 3.25 -8.18
N PHE A 478 -31.53 2.63 -7.56
CA PHE A 478 -31.68 1.82 -6.35
C PHE A 478 -30.46 1.96 -5.44
N ASN A 479 -30.59 1.52 -4.20
CA ASN A 479 -29.45 1.28 -3.31
C ASN A 479 -29.57 -0.08 -2.64
N VAL A 480 -28.54 -0.93 -2.78
CA VAL A 480 -28.44 -2.19 -2.03
C VAL A 480 -28.36 -1.88 -0.54
N ILE A 481 -29.07 -2.65 0.27
CA ILE A 481 -29.08 -2.45 1.73
C ILE A 481 -27.72 -2.81 2.34
N SER A 482 -27.36 -2.18 3.46
CA SER A 482 -26.10 -2.43 4.15
C SER A 482 -25.95 -3.87 4.68
N ALA A 483 -27.05 -4.60 4.86
CA ALA A 483 -27.00 -6.01 5.21
C ALA A 483 -26.42 -6.87 4.06
N ASP A 484 -26.68 -6.50 2.81
CA ASP A 484 -26.42 -7.33 1.62
C ASP A 484 -25.19 -6.88 0.82
N ILE A 485 -24.68 -5.68 1.07
CA ILE A 485 -23.52 -5.13 0.36
C ILE A 485 -22.28 -6.05 0.38
N ASP A 486 -22.06 -6.76 1.49
CA ASP A 486 -20.91 -7.66 1.62
C ASP A 486 -21.10 -8.96 0.81
N LEU A 487 -22.35 -9.36 0.54
CA LEU A 487 -22.67 -10.51 -0.31
C LEU A 487 -22.22 -10.25 -1.76
N LEU A 488 -22.28 -8.99 -2.21
CA LEU A 488 -21.83 -8.59 -3.55
C LEU A 488 -20.34 -8.86 -3.77
N GLY A 489 -19.53 -8.79 -2.70
CA GLY A 489 -18.12 -9.14 -2.76
C GLY A 489 -17.91 -10.57 -3.25
N GLN A 490 -18.83 -11.50 -2.98
CA GLN A 490 -18.67 -12.91 -3.30
C GLN A 490 -19.08 -13.30 -4.73
N PHE A 491 -19.61 -12.36 -5.53
CA PHE A 491 -19.96 -12.64 -6.91
C PHE A 491 -18.71 -12.69 -7.81
N ALA A 492 -18.63 -13.75 -8.61
CA ALA A 492 -17.69 -13.87 -9.72
C ALA A 492 -18.32 -13.33 -11.02
N PRO A 493 -17.52 -13.07 -12.08
CA PRO A 493 -18.05 -12.74 -13.39
C PRO A 493 -19.01 -13.82 -13.94
N ASN A 494 -20.01 -13.38 -14.72
CA ASN A 494 -21.03 -14.20 -15.35
C ASN A 494 -21.93 -15.01 -14.38
N GLN A 495 -22.10 -14.52 -13.15
CA GLN A 495 -23.03 -15.09 -12.19
C GLN A 495 -24.39 -14.39 -12.26
N ALA A 496 -25.45 -15.17 -12.09
CA ALA A 496 -26.81 -14.65 -12.02
C ALA A 496 -27.02 -13.92 -10.69
N ILE A 497 -27.66 -12.75 -10.75
CA ILE A 497 -28.03 -11.93 -9.59
C ILE A 497 -29.49 -11.49 -9.76
N HIS A 498 -30.25 -11.59 -8.68
CA HIS A 498 -31.66 -11.22 -8.62
C HIS A 498 -31.86 -10.22 -7.50
N PHE A 499 -32.85 -9.34 -7.65
CA PHE A 499 -33.11 -8.28 -6.69
C PHE A 499 -34.48 -8.42 -6.05
N LEU A 500 -34.60 -7.93 -4.82
CA LEU A 500 -35.86 -7.81 -4.10
C LEU A 500 -35.97 -6.40 -3.52
N GLN A 501 -37.06 -5.70 -3.81
CA GLN A 501 -37.32 -4.43 -3.14
C GLN A 501 -37.76 -4.68 -1.69
N VAL A 502 -37.22 -3.91 -0.77
CA VAL A 502 -37.64 -3.88 0.63
C VAL A 502 -37.97 -2.47 1.08
N THR A 503 -38.57 -2.36 2.25
CA THR A 503 -38.79 -1.09 2.95
C THR A 503 -37.56 -0.68 3.76
N LEU A 504 -37.49 0.60 4.14
CA LEU A 504 -36.42 1.09 5.02
C LEU A 504 -36.45 0.43 6.41
N GLU A 505 -37.63 0.08 6.89
CA GLU A 505 -37.81 -0.61 8.17
C GLU A 505 -37.23 -2.03 8.12
N GLU A 506 -37.57 -2.81 7.10
CA GLU A 506 -36.99 -4.14 6.86
C GLU A 506 -35.48 -4.06 6.68
N ALA A 507 -34.99 -3.08 5.91
CA ALA A 507 -33.56 -2.87 5.70
C ALA A 507 -32.81 -2.65 7.04
N ARG A 508 -33.39 -1.87 7.96
CA ARG A 508 -32.84 -1.66 9.30
C ARG A 508 -32.89 -2.94 10.14
N ALA A 509 -33.97 -3.71 10.08
CA ALA A 509 -34.10 -4.98 10.78
C ALA A 509 -33.03 -5.99 10.33
N PHE A 510 -32.81 -6.14 9.02
CA PHE A 510 -31.76 -7.02 8.48
C PHE A 510 -30.34 -6.56 8.86
N ALA A 511 -30.10 -5.24 8.89
CA ALA A 511 -28.83 -4.71 9.36
C ALA A 511 -28.59 -5.03 10.84
N ALA A 512 -29.61 -4.90 11.69
CA ALA A 512 -29.53 -5.27 13.10
C ALA A 512 -29.29 -6.78 13.29
N GLN A 513 -30.00 -7.63 12.53
CA GLN A 513 -29.82 -9.08 12.58
C GLN A 513 -28.39 -9.50 12.19
N LYS A 514 -27.81 -8.87 11.16
CA LYS A 514 -26.42 -9.11 10.77
C LYS A 514 -25.42 -8.74 11.87
N GLU A 515 -25.64 -7.61 12.55
CA GLU A 515 -24.80 -7.21 13.70
C GLU A 515 -24.99 -8.11 14.92
N GLU A 516 -26.20 -8.62 15.16
CA GLU A 516 -26.46 -9.58 16.23
C GLU A 516 -25.65 -10.87 16.04
N VAL A 517 -25.52 -11.35 14.79
CA VAL A 517 -24.68 -12.52 14.46
C VAL A 517 -23.21 -12.28 14.83
N LEU A 518 -22.68 -11.09 14.55
CA LEU A 518 -21.29 -10.74 14.93
C LEU A 518 -21.14 -10.51 16.44
N THR A 519 -22.16 -9.96 17.09
CA THR A 519 -22.16 -9.70 18.54
C THR A 519 -22.09 -10.99 19.35
N LYS A 520 -22.68 -12.09 18.86
CA LYS A 520 -22.56 -13.43 19.49
C LYS A 520 -21.13 -13.98 19.53
N LEU A 521 -20.18 -13.35 18.81
CA LEU A 521 -18.77 -13.73 18.79
C LEU A 521 -17.88 -12.82 19.65
N LYS A 522 -18.41 -11.72 20.18
CA LYS A 522 -17.75 -10.83 21.13
C LYS A 522 -17.93 -11.37 22.53
#